data_AF-A0A2T1N8L1-F1
#
_entry.id   AF-A0A2T1N8L1-F1
#
_cell.length_a   1.000
_cell.length_b   1.000
_cell.length_c   1.000
_cell.angle_alpha   90.00
_cell.angle_beta   90.00
_cell.angle_gamma   90.00
#
_symmetry.space_group_name_H-M   'P 1'
#
loop_
_entity.id
_entity.type
_entity.pdbx_description
1 polymer ?
#
loop_
_entity_poly.entity_id
_entity_poly.type
_entity_poly.pdbx_seq_one_letter_code
_entity_poly.pdbx_strand_id
1 'polypeptide(L)'
;MSNQILLQIAQYLDISPSDYKIAQERFSAVKNWLDNGFYKSGYLPDVYLQGSFRLGTVVRPYHNDKDGNFDIDQVCELTKYSESKSSKILKNDIGDRLKENSDYERMLDTEGKRCWTIEYATENNRPGFHIDVLPALKSDEGTLHNIDITHKENNIYSWSTSNPKGYYLWFKSKNNYSTSFIESQRSSIFNANKGLYESEQDVPKQLFRTSLQRAIQIMKRHRDVHFVNKDFKPISIIITTITTQVYRQSNIIEIINEFVNYSLSRNESLIKNGYLNKDNILDYSNGKWSIPNPVDYSRPENERENFADRWNLQPELANSFFEWVQQLKRDINSFEKSGLSDNLNLKTKSFGTGDRIDKILIKETKERLENGVSMFSSNNRELLDLIHLGIEGKTEWEPILELAKSYYFKADEGESKDVAKVNYYQITKHRGRTFSIEARKDIEDVLRRNNNSASFVLCCNLLLGSATQEMIKNCMAEFNYENILEWPILRLYNHPFVLKRNVTV
;
A
#
# COMPACT_ATOMS: atom_id res chain seq x y z
N MET A 1 23.93 -1.96 7.30
CA MET A 1 23.75 -0.51 7.57
C MET A 1 22.31 -0.08 7.35
N SER A 2 21.74 -0.29 6.16
CA SER A 2 20.37 0.13 5.80
C SER A 2 19.27 -0.43 6.73
N ASN A 3 19.35 -1.70 7.14
CA ASN A 3 18.37 -2.29 8.06
C ASN A 3 18.38 -1.64 9.46
N GLN A 4 19.54 -1.20 9.97
CA GLN A 4 19.63 -0.49 11.25
C GLN A 4 19.00 0.92 11.14
N ILE A 5 19.22 1.60 10.02
CA ILE A 5 18.57 2.89 9.74
C ILE A 5 17.04 2.70 9.69
N LEU A 6 16.54 1.64 9.03
CA LEU A 6 15.10 1.34 9.04
C LEU A 6 14.55 1.08 10.43
N LEU A 7 15.28 0.39 11.31
CA LEU A 7 14.87 0.19 12.69
C LEU A 7 14.78 1.52 13.46
N GLN A 8 15.71 2.45 13.23
CA GLN A 8 15.66 3.81 13.81
C GLN A 8 14.45 4.60 13.28
N ILE A 9 14.21 4.58 11.97
CA ILE A 9 13.07 5.27 11.36
C ILE A 9 11.75 4.68 11.87
N ALA A 10 11.66 3.36 11.97
CA ALA A 10 10.44 2.67 12.37
C ALA A 10 9.99 3.04 13.80
N GLN A 11 10.90 3.44 14.69
CA GLN A 11 10.54 3.95 16.01
C GLN A 11 9.69 5.23 15.94
N TYR A 12 9.84 6.06 14.90
CA TYR A 12 9.01 7.26 14.68
C TYR A 12 7.63 6.92 14.11
N LEU A 13 7.47 5.71 13.57
CA LEU A 13 6.22 5.21 13.04
C LEU A 13 5.38 4.52 14.11
N ASP A 14 5.98 4.14 15.23
CA ASP A 14 5.28 3.47 16.31
C ASP A 14 4.27 4.38 17.01
N ILE A 15 3.16 3.77 17.43
CA ILE A 15 2.35 4.33 18.50
C ILE A 15 3.22 4.42 19.76
N SER A 16 3.18 5.56 20.47
CA SER A 16 3.91 5.67 21.72
C SER A 16 3.28 4.77 22.80
N PRO A 17 4.04 4.28 23.79
CA PRO A 17 3.47 3.52 24.91
C PRO A 17 2.33 4.24 25.62
N SER A 18 2.44 5.57 25.76
CA SER A 18 1.39 6.41 26.35
C SER A 18 0.12 6.47 25.48
N ASP A 19 0.26 6.68 24.17
CA ASP A 19 -0.88 6.68 23.24
C ASP A 19 -1.51 5.29 23.15
N TYR A 20 -0.72 4.23 23.24
CA TYR A 20 -1.24 2.86 23.30
C TYR A 20 -2.05 2.61 24.58
N LYS A 21 -1.60 3.12 25.73
CA LYS A 21 -2.36 3.05 26.99
C LYS A 21 -3.71 3.77 26.86
N ILE A 22 -3.71 4.97 26.27
CA ILE A 22 -4.96 5.72 26.00
C ILE A 22 -5.88 4.91 25.08
N ALA A 23 -5.34 4.32 24.01
CA ALA A 23 -6.12 3.46 23.11
C ALA A 23 -6.74 2.26 23.85
N GLN A 24 -5.96 1.63 24.74
CA GLN A 24 -6.40 0.50 25.54
C GLN A 24 -7.52 0.91 26.51
N GLU A 25 -7.39 2.05 27.19
CA GLU A 25 -8.40 2.58 28.11
C GLU A 25 -9.72 2.87 27.37
N ARG A 26 -9.65 3.51 26.20
CA ARG A 26 -10.83 3.81 25.38
C ARG A 26 -11.49 2.54 24.83
N PHE A 27 -10.71 1.58 24.34
CA PHE A 27 -11.21 0.25 23.96
C PHE A 27 -11.92 -0.43 25.14
N SER A 28 -11.29 -0.46 26.32
CA SER A 28 -11.85 -1.08 27.52
C SER A 28 -13.13 -0.41 27.98
N ALA A 29 -13.23 0.92 27.89
CA ALA A 29 -14.45 1.66 28.24
C ALA A 29 -15.64 1.28 27.34
N VAL A 30 -15.44 1.28 26.02
CA VAL A 30 -16.48 0.89 25.06
C VAL A 30 -16.82 -0.60 25.19
N LYS A 31 -15.81 -1.46 25.37
CA LYS A 31 -15.99 -2.88 25.63
C LYS A 31 -16.85 -3.13 26.86
N ASN A 32 -16.51 -2.55 28.00
CA ASN A 32 -17.27 -2.74 29.24
C ASN A 32 -18.71 -2.25 29.09
N TRP A 33 -18.94 -1.17 28.34
CA TRP A 33 -20.28 -0.68 28.05
C TRP A 33 -21.11 -1.68 27.23
N LEU A 34 -20.51 -2.24 26.18
CA LEU A 34 -21.16 -3.21 25.31
C LEU A 34 -21.36 -4.58 25.99
N ASP A 35 -20.40 -5.05 26.78
CA ASP A 35 -20.49 -6.33 27.48
C ASP A 35 -21.68 -6.38 28.46
N ASN A 36 -22.03 -5.23 29.04
CA ASN A 36 -23.15 -5.07 29.98
C ASN A 36 -24.47 -4.67 29.30
N GLY A 37 -24.53 -4.69 27.96
CA GLY A 37 -25.73 -4.38 27.19
C GLY A 37 -26.73 -5.54 27.13
N PHE A 38 -28.00 -5.19 26.94
CA PHE A 38 -29.06 -6.14 26.61
C PHE A 38 -29.45 -5.94 25.14
N TYR A 39 -29.39 -7.02 24.36
CA TYR A 39 -29.62 -6.97 22.91
C TYR A 39 -30.79 -7.87 22.54
N LYS A 40 -31.64 -7.39 21.64
CA LYS A 40 -32.78 -8.18 21.12
C LYS A 40 -32.30 -9.19 20.09
N SER A 41 -31.24 -8.87 19.35
CA SER A 41 -30.64 -9.72 18.32
C SER A 41 -29.88 -10.93 18.86
N GLY A 42 -29.54 -10.96 20.15
CA GLY A 42 -28.74 -12.03 20.72
C GLY A 42 -28.22 -11.79 22.14
N TYR A 43 -27.38 -12.70 22.60
CA TYR A 43 -26.88 -12.78 23.96
C TYR A 43 -25.38 -13.11 23.98
N LEU A 44 -24.78 -12.98 25.17
CA LEU A 44 -23.37 -13.29 25.42
C LEU A 44 -22.43 -12.51 24.48
N PRO A 45 -22.39 -11.16 24.60
CA PRO A 45 -21.46 -10.34 23.84
C PRO A 45 -20.02 -10.76 24.14
N ASP A 46 -19.26 -11.01 23.07
CA ASP A 46 -17.81 -11.14 23.10
C ASP A 46 -17.22 -9.99 22.30
N VAL A 47 -16.61 -9.07 23.02
CA VAL A 47 -16.09 -7.82 22.46
C VAL A 47 -14.56 -7.85 22.45
N TYR A 48 -13.97 -7.67 21.27
CA TYR A 48 -12.52 -7.84 21.08
C TYR A 48 -11.94 -6.93 20.00
N LEU A 49 -10.65 -6.63 20.13
CA LEU A 49 -9.88 -5.90 19.11
C LEU A 49 -9.72 -6.72 17.84
N GLN A 50 -9.72 -6.05 16.69
CA GLN A 50 -9.25 -6.55 15.40
C GLN A 50 -8.26 -5.55 14.77
N GLY A 51 -7.93 -5.77 13.50
CA GLY A 51 -7.16 -4.79 12.73
C GLY A 51 -5.76 -4.51 13.27
N SER A 52 -5.28 -3.29 13.01
CA SER A 52 -3.85 -2.97 13.13
C SER A 52 -3.33 -2.97 14.58
N PHE A 53 -4.17 -2.60 15.55
CA PHE A 53 -3.84 -2.68 16.97
C PHE A 53 -3.64 -4.13 17.42
N ARG A 54 -4.55 -5.04 17.00
CA ARG A 54 -4.45 -6.46 17.37
C ARG A 54 -3.23 -7.13 16.72
N LEU A 55 -2.90 -6.75 15.49
CA LEU A 55 -1.75 -7.30 14.74
C LEU A 55 -0.40 -6.69 15.16
N GLY A 56 -0.39 -5.61 15.94
CA GLY A 56 0.84 -4.87 16.26
C GLY A 56 1.44 -4.17 15.04
N THR A 57 0.60 -3.75 14.09
CA THR A 57 0.99 -3.04 12.86
C THR A 57 0.38 -1.64 12.78
N VAL A 58 -0.14 -1.12 13.90
CA VAL A 58 -0.57 0.27 14.03
C VAL A 58 0.60 1.20 13.68
N VAL A 59 0.30 2.26 12.93
CA VAL A 59 1.26 3.28 12.52
C VAL A 59 0.74 4.59 13.08
N ARG A 60 1.61 5.37 13.72
CA ARG A 60 1.29 6.74 14.13
C ARG A 60 0.74 7.48 12.91
N PRO A 61 -0.36 8.23 13.00
CA PRO A 61 -0.83 8.98 11.84
C PRO A 61 0.19 9.98 11.31
N TYR A 62 0.17 10.25 10.01
CA TYR A 62 1.00 11.30 9.42
C TYR A 62 0.33 12.65 9.63
N HIS A 63 1.07 13.65 10.13
CA HIS A 63 0.49 14.94 10.52
C HIS A 63 -0.12 15.74 9.36
N ASN A 64 0.30 15.49 8.11
CA ASN A 64 -0.32 16.11 6.93
C ASN A 64 -1.41 15.24 6.29
N ASP A 65 -1.68 14.05 6.84
CA ASP A 65 -2.89 13.30 6.51
C ASP A 65 -4.04 13.94 7.31
N LYS A 66 -4.93 14.64 6.60
CA LYS A 66 -6.03 15.41 7.22
C LYS A 66 -7.00 14.52 7.99
N ASP A 67 -7.07 13.25 7.61
CA ASP A 67 -7.91 12.22 8.22
C ASP A 67 -7.09 11.29 9.14
N GLY A 68 -5.88 11.71 9.52
CA GLY A 68 -4.92 10.89 10.24
C GLY A 68 -5.26 10.70 11.72
N ASN A 69 -6.05 9.68 12.03
CA ASN A 69 -6.35 9.24 13.40
C ASN A 69 -5.88 7.80 13.67
N PHE A 70 -5.75 7.45 14.94
CA PHE A 70 -5.54 6.07 15.35
C PHE A 70 -6.86 5.30 15.26
N ASP A 71 -6.92 4.32 14.37
CA ASP A 71 -8.11 3.47 14.18
C ASP A 71 -8.08 2.29 15.14
N ILE A 72 -9.00 2.27 16.10
CA ILE A 72 -9.22 1.15 17.03
C ILE A 72 -10.40 0.33 16.50
N ASP A 73 -10.09 -0.77 15.83
CA ASP A 73 -11.12 -1.67 15.32
C ASP A 73 -11.60 -2.64 16.41
N GLN A 74 -12.89 -2.61 16.73
CA GLN A 74 -13.54 -3.44 17.74
C GLN A 74 -14.68 -4.24 17.14
N VAL A 75 -14.74 -5.53 17.43
CA VAL A 75 -15.88 -6.39 17.07
C VAL A 75 -16.76 -6.54 18.29
N CYS A 76 -18.07 -6.37 18.12
CA CYS A 76 -19.07 -6.74 19.10
C CYS A 76 -19.82 -7.98 18.58
N GLU A 77 -19.35 -9.16 18.96
CA GLU A 77 -19.90 -10.45 18.52
C GLU A 77 -20.91 -10.96 19.54
N LEU A 78 -22.21 -11.04 19.19
CA LEU A 78 -23.16 -11.78 20.02
C LEU A 78 -22.99 -13.28 19.69
N THR A 79 -22.45 -14.03 20.65
CA THR A 79 -22.07 -15.44 20.42
C THR A 79 -23.26 -16.39 20.37
N LYS A 80 -24.45 -15.91 20.79
CA LYS A 80 -25.75 -16.56 20.57
C LYS A 80 -26.70 -15.53 19.97
N TYR A 81 -27.38 -15.88 18.88
CA TYR A 81 -28.45 -15.04 18.33
C TYR A 81 -29.80 -15.43 18.94
N SER A 82 -30.78 -14.52 18.84
CA SER A 82 -32.19 -14.78 19.17
C SER A 82 -32.83 -15.79 18.19
N GLU A 83 -34.16 -15.99 18.20
CA GLU A 83 -34.82 -17.00 17.35
C GLU A 83 -34.49 -16.90 15.84
N SER A 84 -34.25 -15.69 15.31
CA SER A 84 -33.83 -15.48 13.92
C SER A 84 -32.78 -14.37 13.77
N LYS A 85 -31.93 -14.49 12.75
CA LYS A 85 -30.89 -13.51 12.39
C LYS A 85 -31.51 -12.34 11.61
N SER A 86 -31.35 -11.12 12.09
CA SER A 86 -31.67 -9.90 11.33
C SER A 86 -30.53 -8.88 11.37
N SER A 87 -29.96 -8.57 10.20
CA SER A 87 -28.84 -7.63 10.06
C SER A 87 -29.24 -6.22 10.50
N LYS A 88 -30.47 -5.81 10.19
CA LYS A 88 -31.04 -4.53 10.61
C LYS A 88 -31.21 -4.44 12.12
N ILE A 89 -31.78 -5.48 12.75
CA ILE A 89 -31.99 -5.49 14.21
C ILE A 89 -30.63 -5.47 14.90
N LEU A 90 -29.68 -6.32 14.50
CA LEU A 90 -28.33 -6.31 15.09
C LEU A 90 -27.64 -4.96 14.95
N LYS A 91 -27.67 -4.36 13.76
CA LYS A 91 -27.04 -3.07 13.50
C LYS A 91 -27.61 -1.99 14.41
N ASN A 92 -28.93 -1.92 14.51
CA ASN A 92 -29.63 -0.96 15.36
C ASN A 92 -29.42 -1.26 16.85
N ASP A 93 -29.49 -2.52 17.29
CA ASP A 93 -29.33 -2.90 18.69
C ASP A 93 -27.97 -2.45 19.25
N ILE A 94 -26.87 -2.70 18.50
CA ILE A 94 -25.55 -2.22 18.92
C ILE A 94 -25.48 -0.69 18.88
N GLY A 95 -26.04 -0.04 17.86
CA GLY A 95 -26.03 1.41 17.73
C GLY A 95 -26.83 2.11 18.83
N ASP A 96 -28.01 1.61 19.13
CA ASP A 96 -28.89 2.14 20.19
C ASP A 96 -28.27 1.91 21.55
N ARG A 97 -27.63 0.75 21.78
CA ARG A 97 -26.85 0.52 23.00
C ARG A 97 -25.73 1.55 23.16
N LEU A 98 -25.04 1.94 22.08
CA LEU A 98 -24.04 3.01 22.18
C LEU A 98 -24.69 4.35 22.53
N LYS A 99 -25.83 4.69 21.94
CA LYS A 99 -26.56 5.95 22.19
C LYS A 99 -27.17 6.07 23.58
N GLU A 100 -27.40 4.96 24.28
CA GLU A 100 -27.83 4.98 25.69
C GLU A 100 -26.79 5.66 26.61
N ASN A 101 -25.53 5.76 26.17
CA ASN A 101 -24.52 6.57 26.84
C ASN A 101 -24.42 7.94 26.16
N SER A 102 -24.71 9.01 26.91
CA SER A 102 -24.74 10.38 26.39
C SER A 102 -23.39 10.87 25.82
N ASP A 103 -22.27 10.37 26.34
CA ASP A 103 -20.96 10.72 25.79
C ASP A 103 -20.73 10.02 24.46
N TYR A 104 -21.03 8.72 24.36
CA TYR A 104 -20.90 8.00 23.09
C TYR A 104 -21.88 8.54 22.05
N GLU A 105 -23.14 8.82 22.40
CA GLU A 105 -24.11 9.44 21.49
C GLU A 105 -23.57 10.73 20.87
N ARG A 106 -22.96 11.60 21.69
CA ARG A 106 -22.37 12.86 21.25
C ARG A 106 -21.14 12.68 20.35
N MET A 107 -20.38 11.60 20.56
CA MET A 107 -19.15 11.29 19.81
C MET A 107 -19.39 10.38 18.59
N LEU A 108 -20.60 9.85 18.41
CA LEU A 108 -20.91 8.96 17.28
C LEU A 108 -20.95 9.75 15.98
N ASP A 109 -20.20 9.27 14.99
CA ASP A 109 -20.38 9.67 13.60
C ASP A 109 -21.68 9.08 13.03
N THR A 110 -22.06 9.57 11.85
CA THR A 110 -23.10 8.98 11.02
C THR A 110 -22.87 7.49 10.81
N GLU A 111 -23.99 6.76 10.68
CA GLU A 111 -23.94 5.31 10.60
C GLU A 111 -23.14 4.82 9.37
N GLY A 112 -21.98 4.22 9.62
CA GLY A 112 -21.13 3.63 8.59
C GLY A 112 -21.71 2.34 7.99
N LYS A 113 -21.21 1.97 6.79
CA LYS A 113 -21.67 0.78 6.05
C LYS A 113 -21.59 -0.52 6.86
N ARG A 114 -20.58 -0.68 7.71
CA ARG A 114 -20.37 -1.91 8.51
C ARG A 114 -20.30 -1.59 10.00
N CYS A 115 -19.49 -0.62 10.41
CA CYS A 115 -19.28 -0.22 11.80
C CYS A 115 -20.16 0.97 12.24
N TRP A 116 -20.26 1.15 13.55
CA TRP A 116 -20.55 2.42 14.20
C TRP A 116 -19.22 3.04 14.65
N THR A 117 -19.00 4.31 14.38
CA THR A 117 -17.71 4.97 14.65
C THR A 117 -17.86 6.00 15.75
N ILE A 118 -17.04 5.88 16.80
CA ILE A 118 -16.93 6.88 17.87
C ILE A 118 -15.69 7.73 17.62
N GLU A 119 -15.88 9.03 17.46
CA GLU A 119 -14.80 10.00 17.25
C GLU A 119 -14.40 10.65 18.57
N TYR A 120 -13.19 10.33 19.06
CA TYR A 120 -12.65 11.01 20.23
C TYR A 120 -11.98 12.31 19.83
N ALA A 121 -12.30 13.39 20.56
CA ALA A 121 -11.66 14.68 20.39
C ALA A 121 -10.13 14.57 20.51
N THR A 122 -9.44 15.38 19.70
CA THR A 122 -7.99 15.53 19.75
C THR A 122 -7.60 16.36 20.97
N GLU A 123 -6.54 15.95 21.66
CA GLU A 123 -5.96 16.69 22.77
C GLU A 123 -4.53 17.11 22.43
N ASN A 124 -4.15 18.36 22.70
CA ASN A 124 -2.76 18.80 22.79
C ASN A 124 -1.83 18.38 21.62
N ASN A 125 -2.16 18.74 20.37
CA ASN A 125 -1.37 18.39 19.17
C ASN A 125 -1.09 16.88 19.01
N ARG A 126 -1.90 16.01 19.62
CA ARG A 126 -1.84 14.55 19.42
C ARG A 126 -2.80 14.13 18.30
N PRO A 127 -2.47 13.07 17.55
CA PRO A 127 -3.45 12.45 16.65
C PRO A 127 -4.70 12.02 17.42
N GLY A 128 -5.86 12.14 16.79
CA GLY A 128 -7.12 11.68 17.36
C GLY A 128 -7.22 10.17 17.35
N PHE A 129 -8.32 9.66 17.89
CA PHE A 129 -8.63 8.23 17.85
C PHE A 129 -10.07 8.05 17.40
N HIS A 130 -10.29 7.06 16.56
CA HIS A 130 -11.61 6.60 16.20
C HIS A 130 -11.77 5.16 16.70
N ILE A 131 -12.93 4.83 17.26
CA ILE A 131 -13.28 3.45 17.60
C ILE A 131 -14.36 2.98 16.65
N ASP A 132 -14.03 2.00 15.81
CA ASP A 132 -14.97 1.34 14.92
C ASP A 132 -15.55 0.11 15.61
N VAL A 133 -16.83 0.16 15.97
CA VAL A 133 -17.57 -0.96 16.55
C VAL A 133 -18.30 -1.70 15.43
N LEU A 134 -17.84 -2.90 15.09
CA LEU A 134 -18.43 -3.80 14.09
C LEU A 134 -19.47 -4.72 14.76
N PRO A 135 -20.78 -4.57 14.45
CA PRO A 135 -21.81 -5.48 14.91
C PRO A 135 -21.68 -6.84 14.23
N ALA A 136 -21.67 -7.91 15.01
CA ALA A 136 -21.49 -9.25 14.51
C ALA A 136 -22.33 -10.30 15.27
N LEU A 137 -22.71 -11.36 14.57
CA LEU A 137 -23.16 -12.62 15.18
C LEU A 137 -22.13 -13.70 14.90
N LYS A 138 -22.10 -14.71 15.77
CA LYS A 138 -21.44 -15.96 15.43
C LYS A 138 -22.08 -16.55 14.15
N SER A 139 -21.25 -16.90 13.18
CA SER A 139 -21.71 -17.57 11.96
C SER A 139 -21.95 -19.06 12.23
N ASP A 140 -22.95 -19.63 11.56
CA ASP A 140 -23.20 -21.08 11.53
C ASP A 140 -22.46 -21.76 10.37
N GLU A 141 -21.88 -20.96 9.47
CA GLU A 141 -21.20 -21.39 8.25
C GLU A 141 -19.70 -21.04 8.29
N GLY A 142 -18.92 -21.72 7.44
CA GLY A 142 -17.50 -21.45 7.29
C GLY A 142 -16.60 -22.22 8.27
N THR A 143 -15.46 -21.61 8.63
CA THR A 143 -14.46 -22.17 9.53
C THR A 143 -14.67 -21.74 10.99
N LEU A 144 -13.80 -22.22 11.88
CA LEU A 144 -13.76 -21.75 13.25
C LEU A 144 -13.57 -20.21 13.29
N HIS A 145 -14.40 -19.54 14.07
CA HIS A 145 -14.43 -18.09 14.29
C HIS A 145 -15.01 -17.22 13.15
N ASN A 146 -15.64 -17.82 12.14
CA ASN A 146 -16.44 -17.03 11.19
C ASN A 146 -17.59 -16.29 11.91
N ILE A 147 -17.83 -15.06 11.47
CA ILE A 147 -18.87 -14.18 11.98
C ILE A 147 -19.71 -13.64 10.82
N ASP A 148 -21.00 -13.44 11.08
CA ASP A 148 -21.92 -12.74 10.20
C ASP A 148 -21.94 -11.26 10.60
N ILE A 149 -21.60 -10.38 9.68
CA ILE A 149 -21.49 -8.94 9.91
C ILE A 149 -22.56 -8.19 9.14
N THR A 150 -22.97 -7.05 9.67
CA THR A 150 -23.97 -6.20 9.01
C THR A 150 -23.34 -5.39 7.88
N HIS A 151 -24.05 -5.24 6.77
CA HIS A 151 -23.70 -4.32 5.69
C HIS A 151 -24.90 -3.45 5.32
N LYS A 152 -24.73 -2.13 5.35
CA LYS A 152 -25.74 -1.13 4.99
C LYS A 152 -25.37 -0.48 3.66
N GLU A 153 -26.31 -0.51 2.72
CA GLU A 153 -26.21 0.22 1.45
C GLU A 153 -27.60 0.72 1.06
N ASN A 154 -27.73 2.01 0.75
CA ASN A 154 -29.01 2.65 0.38
C ASN A 154 -30.16 2.36 1.38
N ASN A 155 -29.85 2.39 2.69
CA ASN A 155 -30.77 2.06 3.80
C ASN A 155 -31.29 0.61 3.83
N ILE A 156 -30.72 -0.27 2.99
CA ILE A 156 -30.96 -1.72 3.02
C ILE A 156 -29.84 -2.36 3.83
N TYR A 157 -30.22 -3.26 4.73
CA TYR A 157 -29.30 -4.00 5.58
C TYR A 157 -29.21 -5.44 5.07
N SER A 158 -28.01 -5.91 4.81
CA SER A 158 -27.72 -7.27 4.39
C SER A 158 -26.66 -7.90 5.29
N TRP A 159 -26.53 -9.22 5.17
CA TRP A 159 -25.43 -9.95 5.78
C TRP A 159 -24.21 -9.93 4.86
N SER A 160 -23.05 -9.80 5.49
CA SER A 160 -21.77 -10.19 4.94
C SER A 160 -21.07 -11.08 5.97
N THR A 161 -19.89 -11.57 5.65
CA THR A 161 -19.19 -12.56 6.46
C THR A 161 -17.73 -12.16 6.59
N SER A 162 -17.14 -12.46 7.73
CA SER A 162 -15.73 -12.20 7.97
C SER A 162 -15.17 -13.19 8.99
N ASN A 163 -13.86 -13.19 9.18
CA ASN A 163 -13.21 -14.01 10.21
C ASN A 163 -12.00 -13.28 10.84
N PRO A 164 -12.22 -12.20 11.61
CA PRO A 164 -11.14 -11.39 12.15
C PRO A 164 -10.29 -12.11 13.22
N LYS A 165 -10.91 -13.00 14.02
CA LYS A 165 -10.20 -13.87 14.97
C LYS A 165 -9.30 -14.87 14.23
N GLY A 166 -9.83 -15.54 13.21
CA GLY A 166 -9.08 -16.46 12.36
C GLY A 166 -7.93 -15.74 11.66
N TYR A 167 -8.18 -14.57 11.05
CA TYR A 167 -7.15 -13.77 10.40
C TYR A 167 -6.00 -13.41 11.37
N TYR A 168 -6.32 -13.00 12.60
CA TYR A 168 -5.30 -12.77 13.63
C TYR A 168 -4.49 -14.02 13.96
N LEU A 169 -5.15 -15.18 14.13
CA LEU A 169 -4.46 -16.44 14.42
C LEU A 169 -3.56 -16.87 13.26
N TRP A 170 -4.00 -16.67 12.02
CA TRP A 170 -3.21 -16.89 10.82
C TRP A 170 -2.00 -15.95 10.75
N PHE A 171 -2.19 -14.66 10.98
CA PHE A 171 -1.07 -13.71 11.00
C PHE A 171 -0.07 -14.07 12.10
N LYS A 172 -0.56 -14.43 13.30
CA LYS A 172 0.26 -14.84 14.43
C LYS A 172 1.06 -16.13 14.13
N SER A 173 0.46 -17.09 13.44
CA SER A 173 1.15 -18.35 13.10
C SER A 173 2.29 -18.16 12.09
N LYS A 174 2.21 -17.11 11.27
CA LYS A 174 3.31 -16.64 10.41
C LYS A 174 4.31 -15.81 11.21
N ASN A 175 3.83 -14.88 12.02
CA ASN A 175 4.63 -13.94 12.81
C ASN A 175 4.98 -14.46 14.22
N ASN A 176 5.75 -15.53 14.30
CA ASN A 176 6.11 -16.13 15.59
C ASN A 176 7.16 -15.27 16.34
N TYR A 177 6.98 -15.15 17.66
CA TYR A 177 7.94 -14.51 18.54
C TYR A 177 8.80 -15.58 19.23
N SER A 178 10.13 -15.45 19.20
CA SER A 178 10.98 -16.24 20.08
C SER A 178 10.88 -15.73 21.53
N THR A 179 11.14 -16.60 22.51
CA THR A 179 11.18 -16.21 23.93
C THR A 179 12.19 -15.09 24.16
N SER A 180 13.39 -15.21 23.59
CA SER A 180 14.44 -14.19 23.68
C SER A 180 14.04 -12.84 23.07
N PHE A 181 13.29 -12.85 21.97
CA PHE A 181 12.75 -11.63 21.37
C PHE A 181 11.73 -10.96 22.30
N ILE A 182 10.82 -11.73 22.88
CA ILE A 182 9.82 -11.21 23.83
C ILE A 182 10.51 -10.54 25.03
N GLU A 183 11.47 -11.23 25.65
CA GLU A 183 12.20 -10.73 26.82
C GLU A 183 12.98 -9.46 26.47
N SER A 184 13.69 -9.45 25.34
CA SER A 184 14.45 -8.29 24.89
C SER A 184 13.57 -7.07 24.62
N GLN A 185 12.46 -7.25 23.90
CA GLN A 185 11.53 -6.16 23.59
C GLN A 185 10.86 -5.64 24.86
N ARG A 186 10.41 -6.54 25.73
CA ARG A 186 9.76 -6.21 26.99
C ARG A 186 10.68 -5.37 27.87
N SER A 187 11.90 -5.83 28.10
CA SER A 187 12.86 -5.11 28.96
C SER A 187 13.25 -3.75 28.36
N SER A 188 13.46 -3.68 27.05
CA SER A 188 13.77 -2.40 26.36
C SER A 188 12.65 -1.37 26.52
N ILE A 189 11.40 -1.76 26.27
CA ILE A 189 10.24 -0.88 26.38
C ILE A 189 10.00 -0.48 27.84
N PHE A 190 10.08 -1.43 28.77
CA PHE A 190 9.93 -1.14 30.21
C PHE A 190 10.98 -0.13 30.68
N ASN A 191 12.26 -0.36 30.37
CA ASN A 191 13.34 0.50 30.81
C ASN A 191 13.22 1.94 30.26
N ALA A 192 12.73 2.09 29.03
CA ALA A 192 12.45 3.40 28.43
C ALA A 192 11.17 4.08 28.98
N ASN A 193 10.30 3.35 29.70
CA ASN A 193 8.98 3.82 30.12
C ASN A 193 8.64 3.44 31.58
N LYS A 194 9.63 3.46 32.49
CA LYS A 194 9.45 3.08 33.92
C LYS A 194 8.39 3.90 34.67
N GLY A 195 8.07 5.10 34.20
CA GLY A 195 6.99 5.92 34.76
C GLY A 195 5.59 5.50 34.31
N LEU A 196 5.47 4.62 33.30
CA LEU A 196 4.20 4.19 32.72
C LEU A 196 3.80 2.77 33.16
N TYR A 197 4.78 1.90 33.39
CA TYR A 197 4.60 0.50 33.73
C TYR A 197 5.23 0.21 35.10
N GLU A 198 4.52 -0.52 35.97
CA GLU A 198 5.00 -0.87 37.31
C GLU A 198 6.04 -2.00 37.25
N SER A 199 5.86 -2.94 36.32
CA SER A 199 6.75 -4.07 36.09
C SER A 199 6.93 -4.37 34.60
N GLU A 200 7.94 -5.17 34.26
CA GLU A 200 8.13 -5.66 32.89
C GLU A 200 6.91 -6.44 32.39
N GLN A 201 6.19 -7.13 33.27
CA GLN A 201 5.03 -7.96 32.88
C GLN A 201 3.86 -7.13 32.38
N ASP A 202 3.75 -5.88 32.82
CA ASP A 202 2.68 -4.95 32.43
C ASP A 202 2.83 -4.41 31.02
N VAL A 203 4.01 -4.57 30.40
CA VAL A 203 4.25 -4.15 29.01
C VAL A 203 3.40 -5.00 28.05
N PRO A 204 2.49 -4.38 27.27
CA PRO A 204 1.65 -5.09 26.32
C PRO A 204 2.46 -5.70 25.17
N LYS A 205 2.21 -6.98 24.85
CA LYS A 205 2.87 -7.67 23.74
C LYS A 205 2.59 -7.03 22.38
N GLN A 206 1.50 -6.27 22.26
CA GLN A 206 1.10 -5.51 21.08
C GLN A 206 2.02 -4.32 20.79
N LEU A 207 2.97 -3.98 21.68
CA LEU A 207 4.03 -3.01 21.40
C LEU A 207 5.29 -3.66 20.82
N PHE A 208 5.38 -4.99 20.80
CA PHE A 208 6.54 -5.69 20.23
C PHE A 208 6.48 -5.66 18.71
N ARG A 209 7.64 -5.59 18.04
CA ARG A 209 7.72 -5.42 16.58
C ARG A 209 8.77 -6.33 15.96
N THR A 210 8.33 -7.36 15.24
CA THR A 210 9.18 -8.18 14.39
C THR A 210 9.51 -7.46 13.09
N SER A 211 10.46 -7.99 12.32
CA SER A 211 10.78 -7.47 10.99
C SER A 211 9.58 -7.46 10.03
N LEU A 212 8.69 -8.45 10.11
CA LEU A 212 7.44 -8.47 9.32
C LEU A 212 6.53 -7.30 9.69
N GLN A 213 6.29 -7.09 10.98
CA GLN A 213 5.48 -5.95 11.45
C GLN A 213 6.12 -4.61 11.05
N ARG A 214 7.45 -4.51 11.14
CA ARG A 214 8.22 -3.32 10.73
C ARG A 214 8.10 -3.02 9.24
N ALA A 215 8.26 -4.04 8.39
CA ALA A 215 8.08 -3.91 6.96
C ALA A 215 6.66 -3.43 6.60
N ILE A 216 5.63 -4.02 7.23
CA ILE A 216 4.23 -3.61 7.05
C ILE A 216 4.02 -2.15 7.51
N GLN A 217 4.55 -1.76 8.67
CA GLN A 217 4.44 -0.38 9.17
C GLN A 217 5.12 0.63 8.22
N ILE A 218 6.31 0.32 7.71
CA ILE A 218 7.03 1.16 6.75
C ILE A 218 6.22 1.31 5.46
N MET A 219 5.69 0.21 4.92
CA MET A 219 4.87 0.26 3.70
C MET A 219 3.57 1.04 3.92
N LYS A 220 2.89 0.84 5.05
CA LYS A 220 1.70 1.63 5.42
C LYS A 220 2.02 3.12 5.50
N ARG A 221 3.12 3.50 6.17
CA ARG A 221 3.55 4.91 6.23
C ARG A 221 3.88 5.46 4.84
N HIS A 222 4.64 4.72 4.03
CA HIS A 222 4.98 5.13 2.68
C HIS A 222 3.72 5.36 1.84
N ARG A 223 2.71 4.48 1.98
CA ARG A 223 1.38 4.63 1.40
C ARG A 223 0.69 5.90 1.90
N ASP A 224 0.65 6.13 3.21
CA ASP A 224 -0.02 7.31 3.78
C ASP A 224 0.61 8.61 3.25
N VAL A 225 1.94 8.70 3.18
CA VAL A 225 2.63 9.87 2.60
C VAL A 225 2.36 10.01 1.10
N HIS A 226 2.42 8.90 0.35
CA HIS A 226 2.24 8.93 -1.11
C HIS A 226 0.85 9.43 -1.52
N PHE A 227 -0.17 9.10 -0.73
CA PHE A 227 -1.56 9.40 -1.02
C PHE A 227 -2.07 10.69 -0.34
N VAL A 228 -1.18 11.52 0.22
CA VAL A 228 -1.58 12.86 0.68
C VAL A 228 -2.13 13.65 -0.49
N ASN A 229 -3.37 14.12 -0.36
CA ASN A 229 -4.13 14.80 -1.42
C ASN A 229 -4.29 13.98 -2.72
N LYS A 230 -4.23 12.64 -2.65
CA LYS A 230 -4.56 11.76 -3.78
C LYS A 230 -5.68 10.80 -3.40
N ASP A 231 -6.50 10.47 -4.38
CA ASP A 231 -7.59 9.49 -4.23
C ASP A 231 -7.07 8.05 -4.35
N PHE A 232 -7.98 7.09 -4.16
CA PHE A 232 -7.75 5.66 -4.43
C PHE A 232 -6.65 4.99 -3.58
N LYS A 233 -6.42 5.51 -2.37
CA LYS A 233 -5.48 4.99 -1.36
C LYS A 233 -5.69 3.47 -1.11
N PRO A 234 -4.70 2.58 -1.40
CA PRO A 234 -4.86 1.13 -1.22
C PRO A 234 -5.06 0.74 0.24
N ILE A 235 -6.03 -0.09 0.57
CA ILE A 235 -6.35 -0.43 1.98
C ILE A 235 -5.27 -1.28 2.66
N SER A 236 -5.05 -1.10 3.97
CA SER A 236 -3.93 -1.72 4.69
C SER A 236 -4.01 -3.26 4.77
N ILE A 237 -5.21 -3.84 4.72
CA ILE A 237 -5.39 -5.29 4.74
C ILE A 237 -4.79 -5.96 3.50
N ILE A 238 -4.79 -5.29 2.34
CA ILE A 238 -4.15 -5.80 1.11
C ILE A 238 -2.63 -5.88 1.31
N ILE A 239 -2.01 -4.79 1.78
CA ILE A 239 -0.57 -4.73 2.07
C ILE A 239 -0.19 -5.81 3.08
N THR A 240 -0.94 -5.91 4.18
CA THR A 240 -0.69 -6.86 5.26
C THR A 240 -0.80 -8.31 4.77
N THR A 241 -1.86 -8.62 4.01
CA THR A 241 -2.15 -9.98 3.55
C THR A 241 -1.13 -10.45 2.53
N ILE A 242 -0.86 -9.67 1.48
CA ILE A 242 0.13 -10.04 0.46
C ILE A 242 1.51 -10.20 1.11
N THR A 243 1.96 -9.22 1.90
CA THR A 243 3.28 -9.27 2.56
C THR A 243 3.42 -10.54 3.41
N THR A 244 2.42 -10.84 4.24
CA THR A 244 2.45 -12.01 5.15
C THR A 244 2.40 -13.34 4.39
N GLN A 245 1.81 -13.38 3.19
CA GLN A 245 1.78 -14.58 2.36
C GLN A 245 3.11 -14.83 1.62
N VAL A 246 3.77 -13.76 1.17
CA VAL A 246 4.94 -13.89 0.28
C VAL A 246 6.27 -13.85 1.00
N TYR A 247 6.35 -13.25 2.19
CA TYR A 247 7.62 -13.06 2.86
C TYR A 247 8.25 -14.39 3.29
N ARG A 248 9.58 -14.47 3.17
CA ARG A 248 10.39 -15.63 3.58
C ARG A 248 11.56 -15.26 4.47
N GLN A 249 11.96 -13.99 4.44
CA GLN A 249 13.14 -13.49 5.14
C GLN A 249 12.83 -12.85 6.49
N SER A 250 13.89 -12.58 7.25
CA SER A 250 13.84 -11.87 8.52
C SER A 250 14.37 -10.43 8.45
N ASN A 251 14.87 -9.98 7.29
CA ASN A 251 15.33 -8.62 7.08
C ASN A 251 14.19 -7.72 6.56
N ILE A 252 14.08 -6.49 7.07
CA ILE A 252 12.97 -5.58 6.71
C ILE A 252 13.00 -5.23 5.22
N ILE A 253 14.17 -4.93 4.66
CA ILE A 253 14.32 -4.56 3.24
C ILE A 253 13.92 -5.72 2.35
N GLU A 254 14.42 -6.92 2.65
CA GLU A 254 14.13 -8.12 1.88
C GLU A 254 12.63 -8.44 1.90
N ILE A 255 11.95 -8.31 3.03
CA ILE A 255 10.49 -8.49 3.13
C ILE A 255 9.75 -7.50 2.23
N ILE A 256 10.16 -6.23 2.21
CA ILE A 256 9.53 -5.24 1.34
C ILE A 256 9.82 -5.54 -0.14
N ASN A 257 11.06 -5.93 -0.47
CA ASN A 257 11.44 -6.32 -1.82
C ASN A 257 10.69 -7.57 -2.30
N GLU A 258 10.42 -8.55 -1.42
CA GLU A 258 9.57 -9.70 -1.73
C GLU A 258 8.13 -9.28 -2.05
N PHE A 259 7.53 -8.38 -1.26
CA PHE A 259 6.21 -7.82 -1.55
C PHE A 259 6.16 -7.05 -2.89
N VAL A 260 7.16 -6.19 -3.14
CA VAL A 260 7.29 -5.39 -4.36
C VAL A 260 7.45 -6.29 -5.58
N ASN A 261 8.42 -7.21 -5.55
CA ASN A 261 8.71 -8.09 -6.67
C ASN A 261 7.52 -9.01 -6.96
N TYR A 262 6.89 -9.56 -5.92
CA TYR A 262 5.67 -10.35 -6.10
C TYR A 262 4.60 -9.51 -6.80
N SER A 263 4.18 -8.40 -6.21
CA SER A 263 3.06 -7.59 -6.71
C SER A 263 3.30 -7.08 -8.14
N LEU A 264 4.51 -6.61 -8.46
CA LEU A 264 4.84 -6.13 -9.80
C LEU A 264 4.92 -7.26 -10.82
N SER A 265 5.46 -8.43 -10.46
CA SER A 265 5.51 -9.58 -11.38
C SER A 265 4.11 -10.10 -11.74
N ARG A 266 3.15 -10.01 -10.80
CA ARG A 266 1.74 -10.30 -11.07
C ARG A 266 1.17 -9.29 -12.08
N ASN A 267 1.39 -8.00 -11.86
CA ASN A 267 0.91 -6.97 -12.79
C ASN A 267 1.51 -7.13 -14.20
N GLU A 268 2.82 -7.35 -14.27
CA GLU A 268 3.55 -7.56 -15.52
C GLU A 268 3.01 -8.78 -16.26
N SER A 269 2.87 -9.92 -15.57
CA SER A 269 2.33 -11.15 -16.15
C SER A 269 0.90 -10.94 -16.68
N LEU A 270 0.08 -10.21 -15.94
CA LEU A 270 -1.29 -9.93 -16.34
C LEU A 270 -1.35 -9.05 -17.60
N ILE A 271 -0.54 -7.99 -17.66
CA ILE A 271 -0.51 -7.09 -18.83
C ILE A 271 0.05 -7.82 -20.05
N LYS A 272 1.15 -8.56 -19.89
CA LYS A 272 1.82 -9.29 -20.98
C LYS A 272 0.96 -10.42 -21.52
N ASN A 273 0.42 -11.26 -20.64
CA ASN A 273 -0.24 -12.51 -21.04
C ASN A 273 -1.77 -12.40 -21.11
N GLY A 274 -2.36 -11.39 -20.48
CA GLY A 274 -3.81 -11.26 -20.34
C GLY A 274 -4.44 -12.18 -19.28
N TYR A 275 -3.63 -12.96 -18.55
CA TYR A 275 -4.07 -13.85 -17.48
C TYR A 275 -3.04 -13.93 -16.36
N LEU A 276 -3.46 -14.44 -15.20
CA LEU A 276 -2.61 -14.76 -14.07
C LEU A 276 -2.71 -16.23 -13.70
N ASN A 277 -1.56 -16.88 -13.46
CA ASN A 277 -1.55 -18.21 -12.86
C ASN A 277 -2.06 -18.10 -11.43
N LYS A 278 -3.05 -18.91 -11.07
CA LYS A 278 -3.69 -18.84 -9.76
C LYS A 278 -2.73 -19.23 -8.64
N ASP A 279 -2.58 -18.37 -7.63
CA ASP A 279 -1.79 -18.66 -6.43
C ASP A 279 -2.54 -18.42 -5.11
N ASN A 280 -3.79 -17.95 -5.16
CA ASN A 280 -4.63 -17.60 -4.01
C ASN A 280 -4.07 -16.47 -3.13
N ILE A 281 -3.22 -15.61 -3.69
CA ILE A 281 -2.68 -14.43 -2.99
C ILE A 281 -3.18 -13.15 -3.68
N LEU A 282 -2.92 -13.02 -4.98
CA LEU A 282 -3.37 -11.90 -5.82
C LEU A 282 -3.72 -12.44 -7.20
N ASP A 283 -4.98 -12.80 -7.38
CA ASP A 283 -5.47 -13.45 -8.59
C ASP A 283 -6.31 -12.52 -9.45
N TYR A 284 -6.42 -12.87 -10.73
CA TYR A 284 -7.30 -12.22 -11.69
C TYR A 284 -7.93 -13.27 -12.60
N SER A 285 -9.27 -13.35 -12.58
CA SER A 285 -10.03 -14.29 -13.40
C SER A 285 -11.37 -13.67 -13.80
N ASN A 286 -11.87 -13.98 -15.00
CA ASN A 286 -13.17 -13.50 -15.50
C ASN A 286 -13.36 -11.97 -15.39
N GLY A 287 -12.28 -11.20 -15.59
CA GLY A 287 -12.31 -9.74 -15.48
C GLY A 287 -12.39 -9.19 -14.06
N LYS A 288 -12.10 -10.01 -13.03
CA LYS A 288 -12.18 -9.63 -11.62
C LYS A 288 -10.88 -9.94 -10.88
N TRP A 289 -10.46 -8.99 -10.06
CA TRP A 289 -9.40 -9.15 -9.06
C TRP A 289 -9.91 -9.91 -7.84
N SER A 290 -9.05 -10.77 -7.30
CA SER A 290 -9.28 -11.50 -6.06
C SER A 290 -8.04 -11.50 -5.18
N ILE A 291 -8.20 -11.02 -3.95
CA ILE A 291 -7.23 -11.20 -2.85
C ILE A 291 -8.03 -11.91 -1.75
N PRO A 292 -8.07 -13.25 -1.74
CA PRO A 292 -8.93 -13.98 -0.83
C PRO A 292 -8.45 -13.84 0.62
N ASN A 293 -9.38 -13.83 1.57
CA ASN A 293 -9.03 -13.96 2.97
C ASN A 293 -8.40 -15.35 3.20
N PRO A 294 -7.15 -15.44 3.69
CA PRO A 294 -6.42 -16.70 3.80
C PRO A 294 -7.04 -17.70 4.79
N VAL A 295 -7.96 -17.27 5.64
CA VAL A 295 -8.66 -18.15 6.60
C VAL A 295 -10.06 -18.55 6.17
N ASP A 296 -10.51 -18.09 5.00
CA ASP A 296 -11.87 -18.32 4.52
C ASP A 296 -11.95 -19.42 3.45
N TYR A 297 -11.14 -20.47 3.60
CA TYR A 297 -10.93 -21.50 2.58
C TYR A 297 -12.03 -22.56 2.54
N SER A 298 -12.85 -22.71 3.59
CA SER A 298 -13.89 -23.75 3.63
C SER A 298 -15.15 -23.40 2.83
N ARG A 299 -15.30 -22.14 2.42
CA ARG A 299 -16.44 -21.68 1.63
C ARG A 299 -16.19 -21.79 0.12
N PRO A 300 -17.26 -21.93 -0.69
CA PRO A 300 -17.16 -21.87 -2.15
C PRO A 300 -16.41 -20.62 -2.60
N GLU A 301 -15.58 -20.72 -3.64
CA GLU A 301 -14.69 -19.63 -4.07
C GLU A 301 -15.42 -18.31 -4.37
N ASN A 302 -16.62 -18.40 -4.94
CA ASN A 302 -17.49 -17.26 -5.25
C ASN A 302 -18.11 -16.58 -4.00
N GLU A 303 -18.00 -17.22 -2.84
CA GLU A 303 -18.53 -16.75 -1.55
C GLU A 303 -17.43 -16.37 -0.56
N ARG A 304 -16.16 -16.61 -0.92
CA ARG A 304 -15.02 -16.24 -0.09
C ARG A 304 -14.89 -14.72 0.01
N GLU A 305 -14.52 -14.25 1.19
CA GLU A 305 -14.19 -12.85 1.41
C GLU A 305 -13.02 -12.44 0.52
N ASN A 306 -13.23 -11.40 -0.28
CA ASN A 306 -12.25 -10.85 -1.23
C ASN A 306 -11.88 -9.43 -0.82
N PHE A 307 -10.63 -9.21 -0.39
CA PHE A 307 -10.14 -7.89 0.00
C PHE A 307 -9.97 -6.91 -1.17
N ALA A 308 -10.03 -7.40 -2.41
CA ALA A 308 -10.04 -6.60 -3.63
C ALA A 308 -11.44 -6.42 -4.24
N ASP A 309 -12.52 -6.70 -3.50
CA ASP A 309 -13.90 -6.54 -3.96
C ASP A 309 -14.16 -5.15 -4.58
N ARG A 310 -13.68 -4.08 -3.93
CA ARG A 310 -13.81 -2.71 -4.40
C ARG A 310 -13.03 -2.43 -5.69
N TRP A 311 -11.93 -3.14 -5.95
CA TRP A 311 -11.18 -2.97 -7.21
C TRP A 311 -12.04 -3.37 -8.41
N ASN A 312 -12.98 -4.30 -8.22
CA ASN A 312 -13.91 -4.74 -9.27
C ASN A 312 -15.04 -3.74 -9.53
N LEU A 313 -15.29 -2.82 -8.60
CA LEU A 313 -16.24 -1.73 -8.74
C LEU A 313 -15.57 -0.45 -9.26
N GLN A 314 -14.32 -0.24 -8.88
CA GLN A 314 -13.53 0.97 -9.15
C GLN A 314 -12.09 0.58 -9.52
N PRO A 315 -11.81 0.28 -10.81
CA PRO A 315 -10.51 -0.21 -11.28
C PRO A 315 -9.32 0.70 -10.98
N GLU A 316 -9.57 2.00 -10.78
CA GLU A 316 -8.57 2.99 -10.38
C GLU A 316 -7.87 2.63 -9.06
N LEU A 317 -8.54 1.88 -8.18
CA LEU A 317 -7.93 1.36 -6.94
C LEU A 317 -6.80 0.36 -7.22
N ALA A 318 -6.99 -0.54 -8.20
CA ALA A 318 -5.97 -1.51 -8.58
C ALA A 318 -4.79 -0.79 -9.29
N ASN A 319 -5.09 0.14 -10.19
CA ASN A 319 -4.07 0.93 -10.88
C ASN A 319 -3.21 1.72 -9.88
N SER A 320 -3.86 2.41 -8.95
CA SER A 320 -3.18 3.20 -7.91
C SER A 320 -2.34 2.33 -6.98
N PHE A 321 -2.79 1.10 -6.69
CA PHE A 321 -1.99 0.12 -5.95
C PHE A 321 -0.70 -0.22 -6.68
N PHE A 322 -0.75 -0.63 -7.95
CA PHE A 322 0.45 -1.00 -8.69
C PHE A 322 1.38 0.19 -8.95
N GLU A 323 0.83 1.38 -9.24
CA GLU A 323 1.62 2.62 -9.33
C GLU A 323 2.37 2.90 -8.03
N TRP A 324 1.68 2.79 -6.88
CA TRP A 324 2.28 2.97 -5.57
C TRP A 324 3.36 1.93 -5.28
N VAL A 325 3.17 0.66 -5.67
CA VAL A 325 4.20 -0.38 -5.52
C VAL A 325 5.44 -0.05 -6.35
N GLN A 326 5.29 0.47 -7.58
CA GLN A 326 6.42 0.95 -8.37
C GLN A 326 7.13 2.12 -7.68
N GLN A 327 6.39 3.04 -7.07
CA GLN A 327 6.99 4.13 -6.31
C GLN A 327 7.77 3.61 -5.10
N LEU A 328 7.21 2.66 -4.36
CA LEU A 328 7.87 2.01 -3.23
C LEU A 328 9.19 1.34 -3.66
N LYS A 329 9.20 0.67 -4.81
CA LYS A 329 10.43 0.09 -5.39
C LYS A 329 11.51 1.15 -5.62
N ARG A 330 11.15 2.27 -6.28
CA ARG A 330 12.10 3.36 -6.57
C ARG A 330 12.64 4.01 -5.30
N ASP A 331 11.79 4.23 -4.30
CA ASP A 331 12.15 4.89 -3.06
C ASP A 331 13.04 3.99 -2.18
N ILE A 332 12.79 2.67 -2.18
CA ILE A 332 13.68 1.70 -1.53
C ILE A 332 15.02 1.61 -2.23
N ASN A 333 15.05 1.48 -3.56
CA ASN A 333 16.31 1.45 -4.30
C ASN A 333 17.13 2.72 -4.06
N SER A 334 16.46 3.88 -4.05
CA SER A 334 17.09 5.17 -3.75
C SER A 334 17.64 5.21 -2.33
N PHE A 335 16.90 4.70 -1.35
CA PHE A 335 17.36 4.57 0.03
C PHE A 335 18.55 3.62 0.16
N GLU A 336 18.52 2.45 -0.46
CA GLU A 336 19.63 1.48 -0.43
C GLU A 336 20.91 2.05 -1.05
N LYS A 337 20.77 2.77 -2.17
CA LYS A 337 21.90 3.39 -2.88
C LYS A 337 22.49 4.59 -2.13
N SER A 338 21.63 5.44 -1.57
CA SER A 338 22.07 6.65 -0.87
C SER A 338 22.46 6.42 0.59
N GLY A 339 21.89 5.42 1.25
CA GLY A 339 21.96 5.26 2.69
C GLY A 339 21.28 6.39 3.49
N LEU A 340 20.45 7.23 2.84
CA LEU A 340 19.78 8.38 3.45
C LEU A 340 18.26 8.17 3.48
N SER A 341 17.65 8.22 4.67
CA SER A 341 16.24 7.90 4.90
C SER A 341 15.26 8.78 4.13
N ASP A 342 15.65 10.01 3.80
CA ASP A 342 14.79 10.98 3.12
C ASP A 342 14.35 10.47 1.74
N ASN A 343 15.16 9.61 1.13
CA ASN A 343 14.87 9.00 -0.16
C ASN A 343 13.81 7.89 -0.09
N LEU A 344 13.53 7.37 1.12
CA LEU A 344 12.41 6.43 1.35
C LEU A 344 11.06 7.16 1.47
N ASN A 345 11.07 8.50 1.50
CA ASN A 345 9.88 9.33 1.52
C ASN A 345 8.88 9.02 2.65
N LEU A 346 9.37 8.68 3.85
CA LEU A 346 8.51 8.42 5.02
C LEU A 346 8.14 9.71 5.78
N LYS A 347 8.73 10.85 5.42
CA LYS A 347 8.55 12.18 6.05
C LYS A 347 8.76 12.14 7.58
N THR A 348 9.78 11.40 8.00
CA THR A 348 10.29 11.36 9.37
C THR A 348 11.49 12.28 9.53
N LYS A 349 12.10 12.30 10.72
CA LYS A 349 13.46 12.82 10.88
C LYS A 349 14.42 12.09 9.92
N SER A 350 15.43 12.80 9.43
CA SER A 350 16.47 12.26 8.56
C SER A 350 17.47 11.39 9.34
N PHE A 351 17.85 10.26 8.75
CA PHE A 351 18.80 9.27 9.26
C PHE A 351 19.72 8.81 8.14
N GLY A 352 20.97 8.49 8.50
CA GLY A 352 22.01 8.12 7.55
C GLY A 352 23.05 9.23 7.36
N THR A 353 24.12 8.89 6.66
CA THR A 353 25.29 9.78 6.44
C THR A 353 25.65 9.94 4.97
N GLY A 354 24.86 9.36 4.05
CA GLY A 354 25.09 9.49 2.62
C GLY A 354 24.46 10.75 2.01
N ASP A 355 24.67 10.90 0.70
CA ASP A 355 24.23 12.06 -0.07
C ASP A 355 22.79 11.92 -0.59
N ARG A 356 22.19 13.05 -1.00
CA ARG A 356 20.93 13.03 -1.73
C ARG A 356 21.07 12.22 -3.03
N ILE A 357 20.05 11.43 -3.34
CA ILE A 357 20.09 10.50 -4.48
C ILE A 357 20.25 11.22 -5.83
N ASP A 358 19.68 12.41 -5.99
CA ASP A 358 19.82 13.24 -7.20
C ASP A 358 21.28 13.61 -7.46
N LYS A 359 22.03 14.00 -6.42
CA LYS A 359 23.47 14.31 -6.54
C LYS A 359 24.28 13.09 -6.96
N ILE A 360 23.99 11.93 -6.36
CA ILE A 360 24.65 10.66 -6.69
C ILE A 360 24.41 10.32 -8.16
N LEU A 361 23.15 10.32 -8.59
CA LEU A 361 22.79 9.98 -9.97
C LEU A 361 23.34 10.98 -10.99
N ILE A 362 23.33 12.30 -10.70
CA ILE A 362 23.93 13.31 -11.58
C ILE A 362 25.43 13.04 -11.76
N LYS A 363 26.14 12.73 -10.68
CA LYS A 363 27.58 12.44 -10.73
C LYS A 363 27.85 11.20 -11.59
N GLU A 364 27.19 10.09 -11.29
CA GLU A 364 27.35 8.83 -12.04
C GLU A 364 26.98 8.98 -13.52
N THR A 365 25.92 9.73 -13.81
CA THR A 365 25.49 10.03 -15.20
C THR A 365 26.57 10.80 -15.95
N LYS A 366 27.22 11.79 -15.31
CA LYS A 366 28.34 12.54 -15.92
C LYS A 366 29.57 11.66 -16.15
N GLU A 367 29.95 10.86 -15.18
CA GLU A 367 31.10 9.94 -15.28
C GLU A 367 30.90 8.92 -16.43
N ARG A 368 29.69 8.38 -16.59
CA ARG A 368 29.36 7.51 -17.73
C ARG A 368 29.47 8.23 -19.07
N LEU A 369 29.02 9.47 -19.15
CA LEU A 369 29.09 10.30 -20.35
C LEU A 369 30.54 10.64 -20.75
N GLU A 370 31.45 10.76 -19.78
CA GLU A 370 32.88 11.03 -20.00
C GLU A 370 33.65 9.78 -20.44
N ASN A 371 33.28 8.61 -19.91
CA ASN A 371 33.99 7.35 -20.17
C ASN A 371 33.66 6.69 -21.53
N GLY A 372 32.79 7.28 -22.36
CA GLY A 372 32.48 6.79 -23.71
C GLY A 372 31.92 5.36 -23.76
N VAL A 373 31.39 4.84 -22.64
CA VAL A 373 30.83 3.49 -22.55
C VAL A 373 29.64 3.39 -23.49
N SER A 374 29.66 2.38 -24.39
CA SER A 374 28.60 2.06 -25.36
C SER A 374 27.21 2.25 -24.75
N MET A 375 26.53 3.28 -25.26
CA MET A 375 25.32 3.89 -24.70
C MET A 375 24.03 3.08 -24.95
N PHE A 376 24.15 1.80 -25.32
CA PHE A 376 23.06 1.02 -25.92
C PHE A 376 22.61 -0.23 -25.19
N SER A 377 23.31 -0.67 -24.15
CA SER A 377 22.65 -1.61 -23.25
C SER A 377 21.66 -0.81 -22.39
N SER A 378 20.71 -1.51 -21.78
CA SER A 378 19.73 -1.12 -20.76
C SER A 378 20.29 -0.42 -19.50
N ASN A 379 21.33 0.41 -19.67
CA ASN A 379 22.29 0.93 -18.70
C ASN A 379 22.28 2.46 -18.57
N ASN A 380 21.41 3.21 -19.27
CA ASN A 380 21.20 4.64 -18.95
C ASN A 380 20.19 4.82 -17.81
N ARG A 381 20.25 3.89 -16.85
CA ARG A 381 19.26 3.75 -15.77
C ARG A 381 19.29 4.97 -14.87
N GLU A 382 20.45 5.59 -14.69
CA GLU A 382 20.62 6.79 -13.88
C GLU A 382 19.90 8.01 -14.46
N LEU A 383 19.92 8.22 -15.78
CA LEU A 383 19.14 9.30 -16.41
C LEU A 383 17.63 9.03 -16.29
N LEU A 384 17.20 7.79 -16.48
CA LEU A 384 15.79 7.43 -16.32
C LEU A 384 15.32 7.60 -14.86
N ASP A 385 16.15 7.22 -13.90
CA ASP A 385 15.91 7.42 -12.46
C ASP A 385 15.86 8.92 -12.13
N LEU A 386 16.73 9.74 -12.72
CA LEU A 386 16.67 11.20 -12.60
C LEU A 386 15.35 11.77 -13.16
N ILE A 387 14.88 11.28 -14.31
CA ILE A 387 13.58 11.68 -14.86
C ILE A 387 12.45 11.31 -13.90
N HIS A 388 12.47 10.12 -13.30
CA HIS A 388 11.50 9.74 -12.26
C HIS A 388 11.53 10.73 -11.08
N LEU A 389 12.71 11.08 -10.57
CA LEU A 389 12.84 12.07 -9.49
C LEU A 389 12.30 13.45 -9.90
N GLY A 390 12.51 13.86 -11.16
CA GLY A 390 11.96 15.10 -11.71
C GLY A 390 10.43 15.10 -11.77
N ILE A 391 9.83 13.99 -12.23
CA ILE A 391 8.37 13.80 -12.24
C ILE A 391 7.80 13.87 -10.82
N GLU A 392 8.53 13.32 -9.85
CA GLU A 392 8.13 13.27 -8.44
C GLU A 392 8.36 14.59 -7.69
N GLY A 393 8.95 15.60 -8.34
CA GLY A 393 9.31 16.88 -7.70
C GLY A 393 10.41 16.74 -6.64
N LYS A 394 11.23 15.69 -6.70
CA LYS A 394 12.34 15.43 -5.77
C LYS A 394 13.66 16.07 -6.21
N THR A 395 13.71 16.58 -7.44
CA THR A 395 14.85 17.29 -8.01
C THR A 395 14.38 18.29 -9.07
N GLU A 396 15.21 19.30 -9.33
CA GLU A 396 14.96 20.30 -10.38
C GLU A 396 15.15 19.70 -11.77
N TRP A 397 14.41 20.23 -12.76
CA TRP A 397 14.45 19.73 -14.13
C TRP A 397 15.70 20.17 -14.91
N GLU A 398 16.26 21.33 -14.58
CA GLU A 398 17.35 21.96 -15.32
C GLU A 398 18.61 21.06 -15.39
N PRO A 399 19.11 20.47 -14.29
CA PRO A 399 20.23 19.51 -14.37
C PRO A 399 19.93 18.29 -15.24
N ILE A 400 18.71 17.77 -15.18
CA ILE A 400 18.28 16.61 -15.98
C ILE A 400 18.27 16.96 -17.46
N LEU A 401 17.72 18.14 -17.80
CA LEU A 401 17.65 18.62 -19.17
C LEU A 401 19.05 18.81 -19.77
N GLU A 402 19.98 19.40 -19.01
CA GLU A 402 21.35 19.60 -19.50
C GLU A 402 22.10 18.27 -19.70
N LEU A 403 21.87 17.28 -18.83
CA LEU A 403 22.38 15.93 -19.06
C LEU A 403 21.78 15.31 -20.32
N ALA A 404 20.45 15.34 -20.49
CA ALA A 404 19.77 14.78 -21.65
C ALA A 404 20.21 15.46 -22.96
N LYS A 405 20.40 16.78 -22.98
CA LYS A 405 20.99 17.51 -24.12
C LYS A 405 22.40 17.02 -24.41
N SER A 406 23.22 16.86 -23.38
CA SER A 406 24.60 16.40 -23.54
C SER A 406 24.66 14.99 -24.12
N TYR A 407 23.78 14.08 -23.68
CA TYR A 407 23.59 12.77 -24.32
C TYR A 407 23.19 12.90 -25.78
N TYR A 408 22.17 13.73 -26.06
CA TYR A 408 21.71 13.94 -27.42
C TYR A 408 22.82 14.46 -28.35
N PHE A 409 23.65 15.42 -27.91
CA PHE A 409 24.73 15.95 -28.75
C PHE A 409 25.90 14.97 -28.92
N LYS A 410 26.22 14.17 -27.90
CA LYS A 410 27.34 13.21 -27.94
C LYS A 410 26.98 11.85 -28.54
N ALA A 411 25.70 11.51 -28.64
CA ALA A 411 25.26 10.24 -29.19
C ALA A 411 25.62 10.11 -30.67
N ASP A 412 26.14 8.94 -31.04
CA ASP A 412 26.40 8.53 -32.42
C ASP A 412 25.10 8.52 -33.25
N GLU A 413 25.23 8.77 -34.55
CA GLU A 413 24.10 8.72 -35.47
C GLU A 413 23.44 7.32 -35.52
N GLY A 414 22.16 7.29 -35.90
CA GLY A 414 21.34 6.07 -35.91
C GLY A 414 20.58 5.89 -34.60
N GLU A 415 20.52 4.64 -34.11
CA GLU A 415 19.64 4.28 -33.00
C GLU A 415 19.98 5.02 -31.69
N SER A 416 21.26 5.38 -31.46
CA SER A 416 21.72 6.02 -30.21
C SER A 416 21.15 7.41 -30.10
N LYS A 417 21.24 8.12 -31.23
CA LYS A 417 20.67 9.45 -31.41
C LYS A 417 19.17 9.42 -31.19
N ASP A 418 18.51 8.41 -31.71
CA ASP A 418 17.05 8.28 -31.64
C ASP A 418 16.59 7.96 -30.20
N VAL A 419 17.31 7.11 -29.45
CA VAL A 419 17.06 6.90 -28.00
C VAL A 419 17.28 8.20 -27.22
N ALA A 420 18.39 8.91 -27.48
CA ALA A 420 18.68 10.17 -26.81
C ALA A 420 17.62 11.25 -27.10
N LYS A 421 17.11 11.31 -28.33
CA LYS A 421 15.98 12.18 -28.72
C LYS A 421 14.72 11.83 -27.93
N VAL A 422 14.35 10.55 -27.85
CA VAL A 422 13.18 10.10 -27.07
C VAL A 422 13.31 10.54 -25.60
N ASN A 423 14.49 10.33 -25.00
CA ASN A 423 14.78 10.75 -23.62
C ASN A 423 14.70 12.27 -23.42
N TYR A 424 15.20 13.04 -24.38
CA TYR A 424 15.09 14.50 -24.37
C TYR A 424 13.63 14.98 -24.50
N TYR A 425 12.85 14.40 -25.42
CA TYR A 425 11.47 14.81 -25.64
C TYR A 425 10.53 14.39 -24.50
N GLN A 426 10.75 13.25 -23.85
CA GLN A 426 9.92 12.88 -22.68
C GLN A 426 10.08 13.86 -21.53
N ILE A 427 11.28 14.42 -21.30
CA ILE A 427 11.50 15.46 -20.29
C ILE A 427 10.62 16.68 -20.60
N THR A 428 10.58 17.10 -21.87
CA THR A 428 9.73 18.22 -22.30
C THR A 428 8.26 17.95 -22.01
N LYS A 429 7.78 16.74 -22.32
CA LYS A 429 6.39 16.34 -22.12
C LYS A 429 6.02 16.25 -20.63
N HIS A 430 6.87 15.65 -19.80
CA HIS A 430 6.68 15.54 -18.35
C HIS A 430 6.71 16.88 -17.63
N ARG A 431 7.39 17.89 -18.19
CA ARG A 431 7.32 19.28 -17.73
C ARG A 431 6.03 20.01 -18.12
N GLY A 432 5.05 19.32 -18.71
CA GLY A 432 3.78 19.89 -19.15
C GLY A 432 3.89 20.80 -20.37
N ARG A 433 4.99 20.73 -21.13
CA ARG A 433 5.19 21.57 -22.33
C ARG A 433 4.65 20.89 -23.58
N THR A 434 4.09 21.70 -24.48
CA THR A 434 3.70 21.25 -25.82
C THR A 434 4.88 21.22 -26.76
N PHE A 435 4.96 20.21 -27.62
CA PHE A 435 5.96 20.17 -28.69
C PHE A 435 5.69 21.23 -29.77
N SER A 436 6.75 21.88 -30.24
CA SER A 436 6.72 22.67 -31.47
C SER A 436 6.47 21.78 -32.69
N ILE A 437 6.18 22.38 -33.84
CA ILE A 437 5.95 21.65 -35.09
C ILE A 437 7.21 20.87 -35.50
N GLU A 438 8.38 21.47 -35.32
CA GLU A 438 9.68 20.86 -35.62
C GLU A 438 9.96 19.67 -34.70
N ALA A 439 9.69 19.81 -33.40
CA ALA A 439 9.86 18.73 -32.43
C ALA A 439 8.91 17.56 -32.72
N ARG A 440 7.65 17.83 -33.09
CA ARG A 440 6.71 16.77 -33.50
C ARG A 440 7.21 16.06 -34.75
N LYS A 441 7.64 16.81 -35.77
CA LYS A 441 8.18 16.24 -37.00
C LYS A 441 9.42 15.38 -36.75
N ASP A 442 10.31 15.79 -35.86
CA ASP A 442 11.49 14.99 -35.50
C ASP A 442 11.10 13.69 -34.79
N ILE A 443 10.11 13.71 -33.89
CA ILE A 443 9.56 12.49 -33.26
C ILE A 443 8.93 11.56 -34.32
N GLU A 444 8.18 12.11 -35.27
CA GLU A 444 7.60 11.34 -36.39
C GLU A 444 8.68 10.74 -37.30
N ASP A 445 9.78 11.47 -37.53
CA ASP A 445 10.91 10.99 -38.31
C ASP A 445 11.66 9.86 -37.58
N VAL A 446 11.83 9.96 -36.25
CA VAL A 446 12.34 8.86 -35.39
C VAL A 446 11.45 7.63 -35.52
N LEU A 447 10.13 7.81 -35.40
CA LEU A 447 9.15 6.72 -35.54
C LEU A 447 9.23 6.07 -36.93
N ARG A 448 9.37 6.87 -38.00
CA ARG A 448 9.45 6.36 -39.37
C ARG A 448 10.70 5.53 -39.61
N ARG A 449 11.86 5.95 -39.07
CA ARG A 449 13.13 5.20 -39.17
C ARG A 449 13.10 3.88 -38.40
N ASN A 450 12.40 3.85 -37.26
CA ASN A 450 12.43 2.72 -36.31
C ASN A 450 11.07 2.00 -36.18
N ASN A 451 10.23 2.04 -37.22
CA ASN A 451 8.87 1.49 -37.19
C ASN A 451 8.81 -0.03 -36.98
N ASN A 452 9.93 -0.74 -37.15
CA ASN A 452 10.05 -2.17 -36.92
C ASN A 452 10.39 -2.53 -35.46
N SER A 453 10.74 -1.57 -34.60
CA SER A 453 10.96 -1.81 -33.16
C SER A 453 9.72 -1.40 -32.36
N ALA A 454 9.18 -2.34 -31.58
CA ALA A 454 7.98 -2.07 -30.79
C ALA A 454 8.26 -1.05 -29.67
N SER A 455 9.49 -0.99 -29.15
CA SER A 455 9.91 0.06 -28.20
C SER A 455 9.83 1.47 -28.78
N PHE A 456 10.39 1.71 -29.98
CA PHE A 456 10.30 3.02 -30.63
C PHE A 456 8.87 3.38 -31.02
N VAL A 457 8.11 2.40 -31.51
CA VAL A 457 6.68 2.58 -31.79
C VAL A 457 5.94 3.04 -30.53
N LEU A 458 6.11 2.33 -29.41
CA LEU A 458 5.48 2.71 -28.14
C LEU A 458 5.92 4.09 -27.67
N CYS A 459 7.24 4.32 -27.54
CA CYS A 459 7.81 5.54 -27.00
C CYS A 459 7.41 6.79 -27.80
N CYS A 460 7.47 6.74 -29.13
CA CYS A 460 7.05 7.88 -29.96
C CYS A 460 5.54 8.13 -29.84
N ASN A 461 4.72 7.09 -29.81
CA ASN A 461 3.27 7.24 -29.63
C ASN A 461 2.91 7.75 -28.22
N LEU A 462 3.70 7.45 -27.18
CA LEU A 462 3.52 8.05 -25.85
C LEU A 462 3.78 9.56 -25.87
N LEU A 463 4.83 10.00 -26.56
CA LEU A 463 5.13 11.43 -26.72
C LEU A 463 4.01 12.15 -27.49
N LEU A 464 3.54 11.53 -28.57
CA LEU A 464 2.50 12.07 -29.45
C LEU A 464 1.08 11.97 -28.85
N GLY A 465 0.88 11.17 -27.79
CA GLY A 465 -0.42 10.98 -27.13
C GLY A 465 -1.34 10.00 -27.86
N SER A 466 -0.79 9.09 -28.67
CA SER A 466 -1.50 8.08 -29.46
C SER A 466 -1.18 6.64 -29.04
N ALA A 467 -0.49 6.45 -27.91
CA ALA A 467 -0.12 5.13 -27.40
C ALA A 467 -1.35 4.27 -27.05
N THR A 468 -1.24 2.98 -27.34
CA THR A 468 -2.30 2.00 -27.04
C THR A 468 -1.75 0.87 -26.16
N GLN A 469 -2.64 0.14 -25.48
CA GLN A 469 -2.22 -1.04 -24.71
C GLN A 469 -1.57 -2.11 -25.58
N GLU A 470 -2.00 -2.24 -26.84
CA GLU A 470 -1.41 -3.19 -27.78
C GLU A 470 0.06 -2.86 -28.04
N MET A 471 0.39 -1.58 -28.18
CA MET A 471 1.79 -1.14 -28.30
C MET A 471 2.61 -1.48 -27.06
N ILE A 472 2.01 -1.37 -25.86
CA ILE A 472 2.66 -1.76 -24.60
C ILE A 472 2.93 -3.27 -24.60
N LYS A 473 1.93 -4.09 -24.93
CA LYS A 473 2.08 -5.55 -25.02
C LYS A 473 3.14 -5.98 -26.03
N ASN A 474 3.14 -5.38 -27.22
CA ASN A 474 4.13 -5.66 -28.25
C ASN A 474 5.54 -5.32 -27.78
N CYS A 475 5.72 -4.19 -27.08
CA CYS A 475 7.01 -3.83 -26.50
C CYS A 475 7.42 -4.80 -25.38
N MET A 476 6.49 -5.24 -24.52
CA MET A 476 6.79 -6.26 -23.48
C MET A 476 7.17 -7.63 -24.07
N ALA A 477 6.72 -7.94 -25.29
CA ALA A 477 7.08 -9.16 -26.00
C ALA A 477 8.49 -9.09 -26.61
N GLU A 478 8.96 -7.89 -26.99
CA GLU A 478 10.31 -7.63 -27.48
C GLU A 478 11.36 -7.75 -26.35
N PHE A 479 11.01 -7.32 -25.13
CA PHE A 479 11.92 -7.31 -23.97
C PHE A 479 11.55 -8.40 -22.94
N ASN A 480 12.23 -9.54 -22.99
CA ASN A 480 11.98 -10.65 -22.05
C ASN A 480 12.64 -10.48 -20.67
N TYR A 481 13.63 -9.60 -20.53
CA TYR A 481 14.39 -9.41 -19.28
C TYR A 481 14.25 -8.01 -18.68
N GLU A 482 13.74 -7.05 -19.46
CA GLU A 482 13.57 -5.67 -19.01
C GLU A 482 12.08 -5.38 -18.77
N ASN A 483 11.77 -4.94 -17.55
CA ASN A 483 10.41 -4.52 -17.23
C ASN A 483 10.17 -3.10 -17.74
N ILE A 484 9.67 -2.99 -18.98
CA ILE A 484 9.41 -1.70 -19.62
C ILE A 484 8.41 -0.83 -18.85
N LEU A 485 7.60 -1.42 -17.96
CA LEU A 485 6.66 -0.69 -17.11
C LEU A 485 7.36 0.22 -16.10
N GLU A 486 8.68 0.06 -15.92
CA GLU A 486 9.51 0.91 -15.08
C GLU A 486 10.06 2.14 -15.83
N TRP A 487 9.89 2.23 -17.15
CA TRP A 487 10.36 3.39 -17.90
C TRP A 487 9.57 4.65 -17.54
N PRO A 488 10.22 5.81 -17.30
CA PRO A 488 9.53 7.05 -16.95
C PRO A 488 8.57 7.52 -18.05
N ILE A 489 8.84 7.19 -19.31
CA ILE A 489 7.98 7.54 -20.44
C ILE A 489 6.60 6.87 -20.37
N LEU A 490 6.48 5.70 -19.73
CA LEU A 490 5.20 5.02 -19.56
C LEU A 490 4.23 5.81 -18.66
N ARG A 491 4.74 6.71 -17.81
CA ARG A 491 3.89 7.62 -17.02
C ARG A 491 3.13 8.65 -17.87
N LEU A 492 3.45 8.77 -19.17
CA LEU A 492 2.65 9.55 -20.12
C LEU A 492 1.37 8.82 -20.56
N TYR A 493 1.28 7.51 -20.32
CA TYR A 493 0.09 6.73 -20.60
C TYR A 493 -0.98 7.03 -19.56
N ASN A 494 -2.05 7.69 -19.98
CA ASN A 494 -3.11 8.20 -19.10
C ASN A 494 -4.39 7.33 -19.11
N HIS A 495 -4.33 6.14 -19.69
CA HIS A 495 -5.45 5.22 -19.74
C HIS A 495 -5.25 4.06 -18.76
N PRO A 496 -6.31 3.60 -18.07
CA PRO A 496 -6.26 2.38 -17.28
C PRO A 496 -5.79 1.18 -18.11
N PHE A 497 -5.06 0.26 -17.48
CA PHE A 497 -4.82 -1.07 -18.04
C PHE A 497 -6.10 -1.91 -17.96
N VAL A 498 -6.99 -1.71 -18.93
CA VAL A 498 -8.20 -2.49 -19.13
C VAL A 498 -7.90 -3.70 -19.99
N LEU A 499 -7.85 -4.90 -19.40
CA LEU A 499 -7.87 -6.11 -20.20
C LEU A 499 -9.21 -6.22 -20.93
N LYS A 500 -9.16 -6.44 -22.26
CA LYS A 500 -10.36 -6.76 -23.03
C LYS A 500 -11.05 -7.95 -22.35
N ARG A 501 -12.33 -7.81 -22.01
CA ARG A 501 -13.16 -8.97 -21.67
C ARG A 501 -13.16 -9.84 -22.91
N ASN A 502 -12.61 -11.04 -22.82
CA ASN A 502 -12.90 -12.07 -23.82
C ASN A 502 -14.39 -12.35 -23.69
N VAL A 503 -15.20 -11.68 -24.49
CA VAL A 503 -16.59 -12.05 -24.71
C VAL A 503 -16.52 -13.28 -25.62
N THR A 504 -16.21 -14.43 -25.03
CA THR A 504 -16.61 -15.70 -25.63
C THR A 504 -18.12 -15.77 -25.48
N VAL A 505 -18.81 -15.53 -26.60
CA VAL A 505 -20.23 -15.86 -26.81
C VAL A 505 -20.42 -17.35 -26.67
#